data_AF-A0A1S6WTX5-F1
#
_entry.id   AF-A0A1S6WTX5-F1
#
_cell.length_a   1.000
_cell.length_b   1.000
_cell.length_c   1.000
_cell.angle_alpha   90.00
_cell.angle_beta   90.00
_cell.angle_gamma   90.00
#
_symmetry.space_group_name_H-M   'P 1'
#
loop_
_entity.id
_entity.type
_entity.pdbx_description
1 polymer ?
#
loop_
_entity_poly.entity_id
_entity_poly.type
_entity_poly.pdbx_seq_one_letter_code
_entity_poly.pdbx_strand_id
1 'polypeptide(L)'
;MKAGSALTKQQETIALKAYERLQELFAVKADGEVIAEAMRILSCGLKISQNSDDEGMSLAYGMALETVSQWALMETVKRILRGEVKTVSETFFPSTCELVRLCRDLEEGLLTTARLVRKTVLNTRAKALKEQERGGNVIPLTKTA
;
A
#
# COMPACT_ATOMS: atom_id res chain seq x y z
N MET A 1 -27.23 11.60 -11.51
CA MET A 1 -25.78 11.38 -11.36
C MET A 1 -25.29 10.78 -12.66
N LYS A 2 -24.33 11.42 -13.36
CA LYS A 2 -23.82 10.90 -14.64
C LYS A 2 -23.15 9.56 -14.40
N ALA A 3 -23.52 8.53 -15.16
CA ALA A 3 -22.83 7.25 -15.15
C ALA A 3 -21.35 7.51 -15.46
N GLY A 4 -20.46 7.17 -14.53
CA GLY A 4 -19.03 7.19 -14.80
C GLY A 4 -18.75 6.30 -16.01
N SER A 5 -17.95 6.78 -16.97
CA SER A 5 -17.57 6.01 -18.15
C SER A 5 -16.98 4.67 -17.73
N ALA A 6 -17.38 3.58 -18.39
CA ALA A 6 -16.79 2.27 -18.17
C ALA A 6 -15.27 2.31 -18.41
N LEU A 7 -14.50 1.58 -17.59
CA LEU A 7 -13.07 1.43 -17.79
C LEU A 7 -12.79 0.68 -19.10
N THR A 8 -11.75 1.08 -19.82
CA THR A 8 -11.27 0.30 -20.98
C THR A 8 -10.60 -0.99 -20.53
N LYS A 9 -10.57 -2.02 -21.39
CA LYS A 9 -9.84 -3.28 -21.12
C LYS A 9 -8.38 -3.06 -20.72
N GLN A 10 -7.75 -2.04 -21.29
CA GLN A 10 -6.38 -1.64 -20.95
C GLN A 10 -6.31 -1.09 -19.52
N GLN A 11 -7.20 -0.17 -19.14
CA GLN A 11 -7.25 0.38 -17.77
C GLN A 11 -7.50 -0.69 -16.72
N GLU A 12 -8.42 -1.63 -16.99
CA GLU A 12 -8.65 -2.78 -16.10
C GLU A 12 -7.39 -3.64 -15.92
N THR A 13 -6.65 -3.89 -16.99
CA THR A 13 -5.42 -4.69 -16.95
C THR A 13 -4.33 -3.97 -16.16
N ILE A 14 -4.18 -2.66 -16.35
CA ILE A 14 -3.24 -1.84 -15.58
C ILE A 14 -3.61 -1.87 -14.10
N ALA A 15 -4.89 -1.74 -13.75
CA ALA A 15 -5.35 -1.75 -12.36
C ALA A 15 -5.04 -3.09 -11.66
N LEU A 16 -5.24 -4.22 -12.34
CA LEU A 16 -4.91 -5.54 -11.80
C LEU A 16 -3.39 -5.73 -11.61
N LYS A 17 -2.59 -5.35 -12.61
CA LYS A 17 -1.12 -5.40 -12.52
C LYS A 17 -0.58 -4.49 -11.41
N ALA A 18 -1.17 -3.30 -11.25
CA ALA A 18 -0.78 -2.37 -10.18
C ALA A 18 -1.05 -2.97 -8.80
N TYR A 19 -2.16 -3.69 -8.63
CA TYR A 19 -2.46 -4.39 -7.38
C TYR A 19 -1.46 -5.52 -7.08
N GLU A 20 -1.09 -6.31 -8.10
CA GLU A 20 -0.06 -7.35 -7.97
C GLU A 20 1.28 -6.73 -7.58
N ARG A 21 1.69 -5.67 -8.29
CA ARG A 21 2.95 -4.97 -8.02
C ARG A 21 3.00 -4.34 -6.63
N LEU A 22 1.88 -3.83 -6.13
CA LEU A 22 1.78 -3.30 -4.78
C LEU A 22 2.00 -4.39 -3.72
N GLN A 23 1.44 -5.58 -3.93
CA GLN A 23 1.68 -6.72 -3.03
C GLN A 23 3.13 -7.17 -3.05
N GLU A 24 3.75 -7.26 -4.23
CA GLU A 24 5.18 -7.58 -4.36
C GLU A 24 6.05 -6.55 -3.62
N LEU A 25 5.73 -5.27 -3.78
CA LEU A 25 6.43 -4.18 -3.09
C LEU A 25 6.36 -4.34 -1.57
N PHE A 26 5.20 -4.71 -1.02
CA PHE A 26 4.99 -4.86 0.42
C PHE A 26 5.46 -6.21 0.98
N ALA A 27 5.71 -7.18 0.12
CA ALA A 27 6.29 -8.46 0.49
C ALA A 27 7.78 -8.34 0.85
N VAL A 28 8.49 -7.36 0.29
CA VAL A 28 9.88 -7.07 0.64
C VAL A 28 9.94 -6.37 2.00
N LYS A 29 10.28 -7.13 3.03
CA LYS A 29 10.39 -6.66 4.41
C LYS A 29 11.67 -5.85 4.63
N ALA A 30 11.60 -4.91 5.57
CA ALA A 30 12.76 -4.14 5.97
C ALA A 30 13.77 -5.07 6.68
N ASP A 31 15.00 -5.10 6.16
CA ASP A 31 16.11 -5.79 6.80
C ASP A 31 16.88 -4.85 7.76
N GLY A 32 17.89 -5.40 8.45
CA GLY A 32 18.68 -4.64 9.40
C GLY A 32 19.41 -3.44 8.81
N GLU A 33 19.85 -3.52 7.54
CA GLU A 33 20.55 -2.42 6.88
C GLU A 33 19.59 -1.27 6.60
N VAL A 34 18.42 -1.57 6.04
CA VAL A 34 17.36 -0.60 5.78
C VAL A 34 16.87 0.04 7.07
N ILE A 35 16.70 -0.75 8.13
CA ILE A 35 16.27 -0.24 9.44
C ILE A 35 17.32 0.70 10.01
N ALA A 36 18.60 0.32 9.99
CA ALA A 36 19.69 1.16 10.46
C ALA A 36 19.79 2.47 9.66
N GLU A 37 19.62 2.42 8.34
CA GLU A 37 19.59 3.60 7.48
C GLU A 37 18.42 4.53 7.84
N ALA A 38 17.21 3.98 7.98
CA ALA A 38 16.03 4.74 8.38
C ALA A 38 16.23 5.44 9.74
N MET A 39 16.80 4.74 10.72
CA MET A 39 17.08 5.31 12.05
C MET A 39 18.13 6.42 11.96
N ARG A 40 19.21 6.19 11.20
CA ARG A 40 20.24 7.20 10.98
C ARG A 40 19.65 8.48 10.38
N ILE A 41 18.83 8.35 9.34
CA ILE A 41 18.19 9.49 8.69
C ILE A 41 17.33 10.28 9.68
N LEU A 42 16.50 9.60 10.49
CA LEU A 42 15.67 10.25 11.50
C LEU A 42 16.53 10.98 12.55
N SER A 43 17.68 10.41 12.96
CA SER A 43 18.61 11.04 13.91
C SER A 43 19.31 12.28 13.42
N CYS A 44 19.37 12.48 12.10
CA CYS A 44 19.84 13.74 11.53
C CYS A 44 18.80 14.86 11.63
N GLY A 45 17.50 14.52 11.73
CA GLY A 45 16.39 15.49 11.77
C GLY A 45 15.74 15.67 13.15
N LEU A 46 15.87 14.68 14.04
CA LEU A 46 15.13 14.61 15.31
C LEU A 46 16.06 14.34 16.49
N LYS A 47 15.66 14.80 17.68
CA LYS A 47 16.38 14.59 18.93
C LYS A 47 16.02 13.24 19.55
N ILE A 48 17.06 12.50 19.94
CA ILE A 48 16.95 11.37 20.85
C ILE A 48 17.06 11.89 22.30
N SER A 49 16.34 11.27 23.23
CA SER A 49 16.41 11.64 24.65
C SER A 49 17.83 11.45 25.19
N GLN A 50 18.33 12.36 26.03
CA GLN A 50 19.70 12.26 26.57
C GLN A 50 19.93 11.03 27.47
N ASN A 51 18.86 10.44 27.98
CA ASN A 51 18.89 9.26 28.84
C ASN A 51 18.41 7.99 28.12
N SER A 52 18.49 7.95 26.78
CA SER A 52 18.14 6.76 26.01
C SER A 52 19.15 5.64 26.23
N ASP A 53 18.63 4.42 26.32
CA ASP A 53 19.43 3.21 26.11
C ASP A 53 19.50 2.96 24.61
N ASP A 54 20.62 3.36 23.99
CA ASP A 54 20.81 3.29 22.54
C ASP A 54 20.80 1.83 22.02
N GLU A 55 21.33 0.89 22.81
CA GLU A 55 21.34 -0.53 22.47
C GLU A 55 19.93 -1.12 22.57
N GLY A 56 19.22 -0.83 23.67
CA GLY A 56 17.82 -1.21 23.85
C GLY A 56 16.91 -0.62 22.77
N MET A 57 17.13 0.63 22.38
CA MET A 57 16.41 1.27 21.29
C MET A 57 16.67 0.55 19.95
N SER A 58 17.92 0.30 19.61
CA SER A 58 18.29 -0.40 18.37
C SER A 58 17.60 -1.77 18.27
N LEU A 59 17.65 -2.57 19.34
CA LEU A 59 16.97 -3.86 19.42
C LEU A 59 15.45 -3.71 19.27
N ALA A 60 14.84 -2.74 19.96
CA ALA A 60 13.41 -2.51 19.89
C ALA A 60 12.94 -2.14 18.48
N TYR A 61 13.63 -1.21 17.79
CA TYR A 61 13.31 -0.88 16.41
C TYR A 61 13.55 -2.03 15.45
N GLY A 62 14.68 -2.75 15.60
CA GLY A 62 15.00 -3.92 14.78
C GLY A 62 13.88 -4.95 14.81
N MET A 63 13.48 -5.38 16.02
CA MET A 63 12.42 -6.36 16.20
C MET A 63 11.05 -5.89 15.72
N ALA A 64 10.73 -4.61 15.87
CA ALA A 64 9.39 -4.14 15.55
C ALA A 64 9.21 -3.85 14.05
N LEU A 65 10.27 -3.35 13.39
CA LEU A 65 10.24 -2.93 11.99
C LEU A 65 10.50 -4.06 11.00
N GLU A 66 11.03 -5.22 11.41
CA GLU A 66 11.17 -6.39 10.52
C GLU A 66 9.81 -6.85 9.94
N THR A 67 8.71 -6.48 10.58
CA THR A 67 7.35 -6.84 10.14
C THR A 67 6.79 -5.95 9.03
N VAL A 68 7.38 -4.78 8.80
CA VAL A 68 6.91 -3.80 7.81
C VAL A 68 7.74 -3.89 6.53
N SER A 69 7.20 -3.43 5.41
CA SER A 69 7.94 -3.38 4.15
C SER A 69 9.02 -2.31 4.19
N GLN A 70 10.12 -2.57 3.48
CA GLN A 70 11.19 -1.59 3.27
C GLN A 70 10.63 -0.28 2.68
N TRP A 71 9.72 -0.40 1.72
CA TRP A 71 9.11 0.76 1.09
C TRP A 71 8.31 1.60 2.09
N ALA A 72 7.46 0.97 2.90
CA ALA A 72 6.63 1.69 3.87
C ALA A 72 7.48 2.37 4.95
N LEU A 73 8.56 1.73 5.40
CA LEU A 73 9.50 2.32 6.34
C LEU A 73 10.14 3.59 5.76
N MET A 74 10.74 3.50 4.57
CA MET A 74 11.43 4.63 3.96
C MET A 74 10.48 5.76 3.55
N GLU A 75 9.27 5.44 3.09
CA GLU A 75 8.27 6.46 2.79
C GLU A 75 7.78 7.14 4.07
N THR A 76 7.56 6.38 5.15
CA THR A 76 7.19 6.95 6.45
C THR A 76 8.26 7.90 6.98
N VAL A 77 9.54 7.51 6.89
CA VAL A 77 10.67 8.39 7.26
C VAL A 77 10.62 9.71 6.47
N LYS A 78 10.44 9.66 5.14
CA LYS A 78 10.33 10.86 4.32
C LYS A 78 9.16 11.75 4.74
N ARG A 79 7.99 11.16 5.00
CA ARG A 79 6.79 11.89 5.41
C ARG A 79 6.98 12.58 6.76
N ILE A 80 7.68 11.93 7.71
CA ILE A 80 8.04 12.54 9.00
C ILE A 80 8.96 13.76 8.77
N LEU A 81 10.03 13.61 8.00
CA LEU A 81 10.99 14.70 7.74
C LEU A 81 10.38 15.88 6.98
N ARG A 82 9.33 15.64 6.18
CA ARG A 82 8.57 16.69 5.48
C ARG A 82 7.51 17.36 6.35
N GLY A 83 7.32 16.93 7.60
CA GLY A 83 6.26 17.43 8.47
C GLY A 83 4.85 17.01 8.04
N GLU A 84 4.71 15.95 7.23
CA GLU A 84 3.42 15.47 6.74
C GLU A 84 2.69 14.59 7.76
N VAL A 85 3.38 14.18 8.83
CA VAL A 85 2.85 13.30 9.89
C VAL A 85 2.57 14.11 11.15
N LYS A 86 1.30 14.43 11.39
CA LYS A 86 0.87 15.26 12.54
C LYS A 86 0.76 14.51 13.87
N THR A 87 0.86 13.19 13.83
CA THR A 87 0.64 12.31 14.99
C THR A 87 1.91 11.98 15.75
N VAL A 88 3.07 12.48 15.31
CA VAL A 88 4.36 12.30 15.98
C VAL A 88 4.99 13.66 16.27
N SER A 89 5.99 13.68 17.15
CA SER A 89 6.75 14.89 17.44
C SER A 89 7.56 15.35 16.23
N GLU A 90 7.52 16.65 15.92
CA GLU A 90 8.40 17.28 14.94
C GLU A 90 9.83 17.49 15.48
N THR A 91 10.05 17.27 16.79
CA THR A 91 11.33 17.51 17.46
C THR A 91 11.99 16.24 17.98
N PHE A 92 11.19 15.29 18.45
CA PHE A 92 11.67 14.09 19.13
C PHE A 92 11.47 12.86 18.27
N PHE A 93 12.36 11.89 18.45
CA PHE A 93 12.24 10.59 17.81
C PHE A 93 10.85 9.97 18.05
N PRO A 94 10.20 9.40 17.01
CA PRO A 94 8.95 8.68 17.19
C PRO A 94 9.22 7.41 17.98
N SER A 95 8.38 7.07 18.96
CA SER A 95 8.48 5.77 19.62
C SER A 95 8.38 4.62 18.61
N THR A 96 8.93 3.45 18.96
CA THR A 96 8.85 2.25 18.13
C THR A 96 7.41 1.92 17.72
N CYS A 97 6.46 2.01 18.65
CA CYS A 97 5.04 1.77 18.37
C CYS A 97 4.44 2.80 17.40
N GLU A 98 4.79 4.08 17.54
CA GLU A 98 4.32 5.12 16.63
C GLU A 98 4.83 4.88 15.21
N LEU A 99 6.12 4.61 15.06
CA LEU A 99 6.74 4.41 13.74
C LEU A 99 6.17 3.16 13.04
N VAL A 100 6.05 2.04 13.76
CA VAL A 100 5.48 0.80 13.21
C VAL A 100 4.02 1.02 12.79
N ARG A 101 3.23 1.71 13.61
CA ARG A 101 1.83 2.00 13.30
C ARG A 101 1.72 2.85 12.02
N LEU A 102 2.53 3.89 11.89
CA LEU A 102 2.54 4.72 10.68
C LEU A 102 2.86 3.92 9.41
N CYS A 103 3.83 3.01 9.48
CA CYS A 103 4.19 2.13 8.37
C CYS A 103 3.02 1.20 8.01
N ARG A 104 2.39 0.57 9.01
CA ARG A 104 1.25 -0.33 8.81
C ARG A 104 0.01 0.39 8.27
N ASP A 105 -0.28 1.58 8.77
CA ASP A 105 -1.40 2.39 8.31
C ASP A 105 -1.22 2.80 6.84
N LEU A 106 0.02 3.11 6.44
CA LEU A 106 0.36 3.40 5.05
C LEU A 106 0.16 2.17 4.14
N GLU A 107 0.64 1.00 4.55
CA GLU A 107 0.46 -0.24 3.81
C GLU A 107 -1.03 -0.63 3.69
N GLU A 108 -1.75 -0.65 4.80
CA GLU A 108 -3.14 -1.10 4.82
C GLU A 108 -4.06 -0.12 4.09
N GLY A 109 -3.80 1.18 4.16
CA GLY A 109 -4.54 2.18 3.40
C GLY A 109 -4.41 1.99 1.89
N LEU A 110 -3.19 1.74 1.40
CA LEU A 110 -2.93 1.48 -0.02
C LEU A 110 -3.50 0.13 -0.46
N LEU A 111 -3.29 -0.94 0.33
CA LEU A 111 -3.84 -2.26 0.03
C LEU A 111 -5.35 -2.27 0.03
N THR A 112 -6.01 -1.61 1.00
CA THR A 112 -7.47 -1.53 1.05
C THR A 112 -8.03 -0.87 -0.20
N THR A 113 -7.46 0.27 -0.60
CA THR A 113 -7.85 0.98 -1.81
C THR A 113 -7.65 0.09 -3.05
N ALA A 114 -6.49 -0.53 -3.18
CA ALA A 114 -6.17 -1.37 -4.33
C ALA A 114 -7.02 -2.66 -4.38
N ARG A 115 -7.35 -3.27 -3.23
CA ARG A 115 -8.28 -4.42 -3.12
C ARG A 115 -9.67 -4.04 -3.62
N LEU A 116 -10.18 -2.86 -3.25
CA LEU A 116 -11.47 -2.36 -3.70
C LEU A 116 -11.50 -2.15 -5.22
N VAL A 117 -10.45 -1.54 -5.79
CA VAL A 117 -10.29 -1.36 -7.23
C VAL A 117 -10.27 -2.72 -7.94
N ARG A 118 -9.43 -3.67 -7.49
CA ARG A 118 -9.37 -5.03 -8.04
C ARG A 118 -10.73 -5.71 -8.02
N LYS A 119 -11.43 -5.70 -6.88
CA LYS A 119 -12.76 -6.30 -6.74
C LYS A 119 -13.75 -5.70 -7.75
N THR A 120 -13.71 -4.38 -7.92
CA THR A 120 -14.59 -3.66 -8.86
C THR A 120 -14.30 -4.06 -10.30
N VAL A 121 -13.02 -4.10 -10.71
CA VAL A 121 -12.61 -4.52 -12.05
C VAL A 121 -13.05 -5.96 -12.35
N LEU A 122 -12.82 -6.90 -11.43
CA LEU A 122 -13.22 -8.30 -11.61
C LEU A 122 -14.74 -8.45 -11.74
N ASN A 123 -15.51 -7.70 -10.95
CA ASN A 123 -16.97 -7.70 -11.03
C ASN A 123 -17.47 -7.14 -12.38
N THR A 124 -16.85 -6.08 -12.90
CA THR A 124 -17.20 -5.51 -14.21
C THR A 124 -16.94 -6.52 -15.32
N ARG A 125 -15.78 -7.18 -15.32
CA ARG A 125 -15.46 -8.24 -16.29
C ARG A 125 -16.45 -9.40 -16.24
N ALA A 126 -16.81 -9.86 -15.05
CA ALA A 126 -17.76 -10.94 -14.87
C ALA A 126 -19.16 -10.58 -15.38
N LYS A 127 -19.60 -9.32 -15.21
CA LYS A 127 -20.87 -8.84 -15.77
C LYS A 127 -20.85 -8.80 -17.29
N ALA A 128 -19.79 -8.25 -17.89
CA ALA A 128 -19.64 -8.17 -19.33
C ALA A 128 -19.65 -9.56 -20.00
N LEU A 129 -18.99 -10.56 -19.39
CA LEU A 129 -19.03 -11.94 -19.87
C LEU A 129 -20.45 -12.52 -19.86
N LYS A 130 -21.20 -12.34 -18.76
CA LYS A 130 -22.60 -12.80 -18.66
C LYS A 130 -23.53 -12.12 -19.66
N GLU A 131 -23.31 -10.84 -19.96
CA GLU A 131 -24.08 -10.11 -20.98
C GLU A 131 -23.76 -10.61 -22.39
N GLN A 132 -22.49 -10.91 -22.67
CA GLN A 132 -22.07 -11.51 -23.94
C GLN A 132 -22.67 -12.92 -24.15
N GLU A 133 -22.70 -13.75 -23.11
CA GLU A 133 -23.33 -15.08 -23.13
C GLU A 133 -24.85 -15.00 -23.37
N ARG A 134 -25.51 -13.97 -22.82
CA ARG A 134 -26.96 -13.74 -23.03
C ARG A 134 -27.27 -13.20 -24.44
N GLY A 135 -26.41 -12.35 -25.00
CA GLY A 135 -26.56 -11.81 -26.36
C GLY A 135 -26.18 -12.79 -27.47
N GLY A 136 -25.28 -13.74 -27.19
CA GLY A 136 -24.83 -14.75 -28.15
C GLY A 136 -25.83 -15.90 -28.38
N ASN A 137 -26.87 -16.04 -27.55
CA ASN A 137 -27.84 -17.14 -27.64
C ASN A 137 -29.05 -16.86 -28.54
N VAL A 138 -28.97 -15.86 -29.42
CA VAL A 138 -30.02 -15.57 -30.41
C VAL A 138 -29.80 -16.46 -31.63
N ILE A 139 -30.40 -17.65 -31.61
CA ILE A 139 -30.51 -18.53 -32.78
C ILE A 139 -31.32 -17.77 -33.84
N PRO A 140 -30.79 -17.49 -35.05
CA PRO A 140 -31.59 -16.95 -36.12
C PRO A 140 -32.54 -18.06 -36.58
N LEU A 141 -33.84 -17.91 -36.29
CA LEU A 141 -34.88 -18.71 -36.90
C LEU A 141 -34.85 -18.41 -38.41
N THR A 142 -34.15 -19.24 -39.17
CA THR A 142 -34.28 -19.30 -40.62
C THR A 142 -35.72 -19.66 -40.94
N LYS A 143 -36.50 -18.69 -41.44
CA LYS A 143 -37.78 -18.95 -42.07
C LYS A 143 -37.51 -19.65 -43.40
N THR A 144 -37.73 -20.95 -43.42
CA THR A 144 -37.89 -21.75 -44.63
C THR A 144 -39.35 -21.65 -45.09
N ALA A 145 -39.50 -21.52 -46.41
CA ALA A 145 -40.73 -21.53 -47.23
C ALA A 145 -41.48 -20.20 -47.36
#